data_AF-A0A3N5EE44-F1
#
_entry.id   AF-A0A3N5EE44-F1
#
_cell.length_a   1.000
_cell.length_b   1.000
_cell.length_c   1.000
_cell.angle_alpha   90.00
_cell.angle_beta   90.00
_cell.angle_gamma   90.00
#
_symmetry.space_group_name_H-M   'P 1'
#
loop_
_entity.id
_entity.type
_entity.pdbx_description
1 polymer ?
#
loop_
_entity_poly.entity_id
_entity_poly.type
_entity_poly.pdbx_seq_one_letter_code
_entity_poly.pdbx_strand_id
1 'polypeptide(L)'
;FRAMSTSDVPLTHGPDVLERDSNLQIVDPSASSWGDKGYYEVWLNGSNDWIYRHQRTAEERMAELAKREPGSDLERRALNQAAREILLLQSSDWAFIMDTGAVAPYAHKRFKDHTVRFTRLWEMLGSGGIDEGFLKDCEWKDSIFQEIDYRVFRP
;
A
#
# COMPACT_ATOMS: atom_id res chain seq x y z
N PHE A 1 -24.00 22.19 2.86
CA PHE A 1 -23.23 23.37 3.30
C PHE A 1 -24.02 24.68 3.27
N ARG A 2 -24.53 25.18 2.13
CA ARG A 2 -25.27 26.47 2.10
C ARG A 2 -26.55 26.51 2.95
N ALA A 3 -27.26 25.40 3.09
CA ALA A 3 -28.40 25.34 4.01
C ALA A 3 -27.97 25.31 5.50
N MET A 4 -26.71 24.96 5.79
CA MET A 4 -26.18 24.93 7.15
C MET A 4 -25.59 26.28 7.59
N SER A 5 -25.21 27.16 6.66
CA SER A 5 -24.72 28.50 7.00
C SER A 5 -25.80 29.42 7.58
N THR A 6 -27.07 29.05 7.45
CA THR A 6 -28.22 29.72 8.08
C THR A 6 -28.83 28.89 9.21
N SER A 7 -28.18 27.79 9.60
CA SER A 7 -28.61 26.93 10.70
C SER A 7 -27.78 27.22 11.95
N ASP A 8 -28.34 26.94 13.11
CA ASP A 8 -27.63 27.08 14.40
C ASP A 8 -26.63 25.93 14.67
N VAL A 9 -26.43 25.01 13.70
CA VAL A 9 -25.50 23.89 13.82
C VAL A 9 -24.16 24.24 13.16
N PRO A 10 -23.07 24.38 13.93
CA PRO A 10 -21.77 24.73 13.39
C PRO A 10 -21.15 23.55 12.62
N LEU A 11 -20.56 23.86 11.47
CA LEU A 11 -19.63 22.95 10.79
C LEU A 11 -18.27 23.08 11.45
N THR A 12 -17.61 21.97 11.71
CA THR A 12 -16.33 21.94 12.42
C THR A 12 -15.41 20.91 11.80
N HIS A 13 -14.09 21.10 11.95
CA HIS A 13 -13.12 20.07 11.61
C HIS A 13 -12.92 19.13 12.82
N GLY A 14 -12.56 17.88 12.54
CA GLY A 14 -12.29 16.87 13.56
C GLY A 14 -11.28 17.33 14.63
N PRO A 15 -10.11 17.88 14.25
CA PRO A 15 -9.14 18.38 15.21
C PRO A 15 -9.70 19.46 16.15
N ASP A 16 -10.49 20.40 15.63
CA ASP A 16 -11.09 21.47 16.44
C ASP A 16 -12.01 20.92 17.54
N VAL A 17 -12.67 19.79 17.31
CA VAL A 17 -13.53 19.13 18.31
C VAL A 17 -12.69 18.54 19.44
N LEU A 18 -11.57 17.90 19.07
CA LEU A 18 -10.66 17.27 20.04
C LEU A 18 -9.93 18.31 20.91
N GLU A 19 -9.65 19.50 20.37
CA GLU A 19 -9.02 20.59 21.12
C GLU A 19 -10.01 21.32 22.06
N ARG A 20 -11.31 21.32 21.73
CA ARG A 20 -12.35 22.02 22.50
C ARG A 20 -12.88 21.21 23.69
N ASP A 21 -12.96 19.90 23.56
CA ASP A 21 -13.55 19.02 24.57
C ASP A 21 -12.49 18.14 25.25
N SER A 22 -12.30 18.36 26.54
CA SER A 22 -11.38 17.59 27.37
C SER A 22 -12.01 16.35 28.02
N ASN A 23 -13.33 16.18 27.92
CA ASN A 23 -14.08 15.08 28.54
C ASN A 23 -14.43 13.99 27.52
N LEU A 24 -13.41 13.41 26.90
CA LEU A 24 -13.59 12.33 25.92
C LEU A 24 -13.78 10.97 26.62
N GLN A 25 -14.79 10.21 26.18
CA GLN A 25 -14.99 8.85 26.66
C GLN A 25 -13.86 7.94 26.18
N ILE A 26 -13.27 7.19 27.11
CA ILE A 26 -12.30 6.14 26.80
C ILE A 26 -13.06 4.85 26.48
N VAL A 27 -12.77 4.28 25.31
CA VAL A 27 -13.37 3.02 24.82
C VAL A 27 -12.29 2.11 24.25
N ASP A 28 -12.54 0.81 24.24
CA ASP A 28 -11.69 -0.20 23.58
C ASP A 28 -12.41 -0.73 22.33
N PRO A 29 -12.05 -0.26 21.12
CA PRO A 29 -12.75 -0.63 19.90
C PRO A 29 -12.50 -2.10 19.53
N SER A 30 -13.57 -2.81 19.18
CA SER A 30 -13.46 -4.16 18.64
C SER A 30 -12.97 -4.15 17.18
N ALA A 31 -12.29 -5.23 16.78
CA ALA A 31 -11.87 -5.49 15.41
C ALA A 31 -13.07 -5.37 14.44
N SER A 32 -13.02 -4.37 13.57
CA SER A 32 -14.10 -4.02 12.66
C SER A 32 -13.59 -3.27 11.44
N SER A 33 -14.45 -3.10 10.45
CA SER A 33 -14.26 -2.19 9.32
C SER A 33 -15.57 -1.48 8.99
N TRP A 34 -15.53 -0.51 8.08
CA TRP A 34 -16.71 0.09 7.47
C TRP A 34 -17.21 -0.63 6.20
N GLY A 35 -16.66 -1.81 5.89
CA GLY A 35 -17.04 -2.64 4.75
C GLY A 35 -18.27 -3.50 5.02
N ASP A 36 -18.57 -4.42 4.09
CA ASP A 36 -19.72 -5.32 4.24
C ASP A 36 -19.69 -6.07 5.58
N LYS A 37 -20.85 -6.10 6.24
CA LYS A 37 -21.08 -6.69 7.57
C LYS A 37 -20.17 -6.19 8.71
N GLY A 38 -19.39 -5.12 8.50
CA GLY A 38 -18.59 -4.49 9.55
C GLY A 38 -17.28 -5.22 9.92
N TYR A 39 -16.86 -6.20 9.13
CA TYR A 39 -15.64 -7.00 9.39
C TYR A 39 -14.71 -6.99 8.16
N TYR A 40 -13.88 -8.01 7.99
CA TYR A 40 -12.84 -8.06 6.95
C TYR A 40 -13.24 -8.84 5.70
N GLU A 41 -14.50 -9.30 5.60
CA GLU A 41 -14.95 -10.22 4.56
C GLU A 41 -14.73 -9.67 3.14
N VAL A 42 -14.87 -8.36 2.94
CA VAL A 42 -14.59 -7.70 1.64
C VAL A 42 -13.14 -7.87 1.19
N TRP A 43 -12.18 -7.93 2.12
CA TRP A 43 -10.76 -8.03 1.78
C TRP A 43 -10.21 -9.45 1.93
N LEU A 44 -10.84 -10.31 2.73
CA LEU A 44 -10.40 -11.69 2.96
C LEU A 44 -11.57 -12.66 2.79
N ASN A 45 -11.70 -13.19 1.58
CA ASN A 45 -12.65 -14.25 1.21
C ASN A 45 -12.13 -15.07 0.01
N GLY A 46 -12.91 -16.04 -0.46
CA GLY A 46 -12.50 -16.96 -1.54
C GLY A 46 -12.22 -16.31 -2.91
N SER A 47 -12.58 -15.04 -3.13
CA SER A 47 -12.27 -14.31 -4.37
C SER A 47 -10.87 -13.69 -4.38
N ASN A 48 -10.31 -13.39 -3.20
CA ASN A 48 -9.09 -12.59 -3.05
C ASN A 48 -8.06 -13.20 -2.09
N ASP A 49 -8.39 -14.27 -1.33
CA ASP A 49 -7.49 -14.91 -0.37
C ASP A 49 -6.10 -15.30 -0.95
N TRP A 50 -6.06 -15.63 -2.24
CA TRP A 50 -4.87 -16.06 -2.95
C TRP A 50 -3.79 -14.98 -3.04
N ILE A 51 -4.12 -13.70 -2.87
CA ILE A 51 -3.17 -12.59 -2.98
C ILE A 51 -2.20 -12.56 -1.79
N TYR A 52 -2.70 -12.91 -0.60
CA TYR A 52 -2.00 -12.65 0.66
C TYR A 52 -0.72 -13.46 0.83
N ARG A 53 -0.64 -14.68 0.28
CA ARG A 53 0.61 -15.45 0.27
C ARG A 53 1.73 -14.73 -0.50
N HIS A 54 1.39 -14.09 -1.62
CA HIS A 54 2.35 -13.38 -2.46
C HIS A 54 2.75 -12.05 -1.82
N GLN A 55 1.76 -11.33 -1.27
CA GLN A 55 2.00 -10.10 -0.54
C GLN A 55 2.92 -10.35 0.67
N ARG A 56 2.64 -11.39 1.47
CA ARG A 56 3.45 -11.74 2.64
C ARG A 56 4.90 -12.07 2.26
N THR A 57 5.11 -12.86 1.21
CA THR A 57 6.47 -13.14 0.71
C THR A 57 7.18 -11.87 0.23
N ALA A 58 6.46 -10.94 -0.42
CA ALA A 58 7.05 -9.66 -0.83
C ALA A 58 7.43 -8.79 0.38
N GLU A 59 6.59 -8.75 1.43
CA GLU A 59 6.87 -8.03 2.69
C GLU A 59 8.14 -8.52 3.36
N GLU A 60 8.30 -9.83 3.50
CA GLU A 60 9.49 -10.44 4.09
C GLU A 60 10.75 -10.10 3.27
N ARG A 61 10.66 -10.20 1.94
CA ARG A 61 11.75 -9.80 1.04
C ARG A 61 12.08 -8.32 1.12
N MET A 62 11.08 -7.45 1.25
CA MET A 62 11.30 -6.01 1.36
C MET A 62 12.00 -5.66 2.68
N ALA A 63 11.61 -6.31 3.79
CA ALA A 63 12.28 -6.15 5.07
C ALA A 63 13.77 -6.54 4.99
N GLU A 64 14.12 -7.59 4.23
CA GLU A 64 15.52 -7.95 3.97
C GLU A 64 16.24 -6.94 3.07
N LEU A 65 15.58 -6.43 2.02
CA LEU A 65 16.16 -5.37 1.18
C LEU A 65 16.41 -4.08 1.97
N ALA A 66 15.51 -3.73 2.90
CA ALA A 66 15.60 -2.51 3.70
C ALA A 66 16.86 -2.45 4.58
N LYS A 67 17.40 -3.60 4.99
CA LYS A 67 18.64 -3.70 5.77
C LYS A 67 19.90 -3.44 4.96
N ARG A 68 19.83 -3.51 3.63
CA ARG A 68 21.00 -3.32 2.76
C ARG A 68 21.43 -1.86 2.76
N GLU A 69 22.71 -1.63 2.53
CA GLU A 69 23.24 -0.32 2.19
C GLU A 69 23.69 -0.35 0.72
N PRO A 70 23.18 0.56 -0.12
CA PRO A 70 23.46 0.53 -1.55
C PRO A 70 24.93 0.88 -1.81
N GLY A 71 25.59 0.09 -2.64
CA GLY A 71 26.95 0.36 -3.12
C GLY A 71 26.99 1.36 -4.28
N SER A 72 25.85 1.70 -4.87
CA SER A 72 25.74 2.63 -6.00
C SER A 72 24.41 3.39 -6.04
N ASP A 73 24.37 4.46 -6.83
CA ASP A 73 23.13 5.19 -7.14
C ASP A 73 22.08 4.29 -7.80
N LEU A 74 22.51 3.44 -8.73
CA LEU A 74 21.65 2.50 -9.43
C LEU A 74 20.99 1.50 -8.47
N GLU A 75 21.75 0.99 -7.50
CA GLU A 75 21.22 0.11 -6.46
C GLU A 75 20.24 0.82 -5.54
N ARG A 76 20.54 2.06 -5.13
CA ARG A 76 19.61 2.87 -4.33
C ARG A 76 18.29 3.11 -5.05
N ARG A 77 18.34 3.43 -6.35
CA ARG A 77 17.16 3.59 -7.20
C ARG A 77 16.33 2.31 -7.29
N ALA A 78 16.98 1.16 -7.49
CA ALA A 78 16.30 -0.13 -7.53
C ALA A 78 15.63 -0.48 -6.18
N LEU A 79 16.29 -0.20 -5.06
CA LEU A 79 15.72 -0.37 -3.71
C LEU A 79 14.49 0.51 -3.50
N ASN A 80 14.57 1.79 -3.89
CA ASN A 80 13.43 2.71 -3.82
C ASN A 80 12.28 2.30 -4.74
N GLN A 81 12.58 1.78 -5.94
CA GLN A 81 11.53 1.27 -6.82
C GLN A 81 10.88 0.00 -6.25
N ALA A 82 11.65 -0.90 -5.62
CA ALA A 82 11.09 -2.06 -4.94
C ALA A 82 10.14 -1.65 -3.81
N ALA A 83 10.48 -0.59 -3.07
CA ALA A 83 9.60 0.01 -2.06
C ALA A 83 8.27 0.54 -2.64
N ARG A 84 8.28 1.11 -3.85
CA ARG A 84 7.03 1.52 -4.52
C ARG A 84 6.19 0.34 -4.98
N GLU A 85 6.83 -0.68 -5.57
CA GLU A 85 6.10 -1.87 -6.06
C GLU A 85 5.40 -2.60 -4.92
N ILE A 86 6.01 -2.69 -3.72
CA ILE A 86 5.34 -3.32 -2.58
C ILE A 86 4.19 -2.47 -2.04
N LEU A 87 4.32 -1.14 -1.99
CA LEU A 87 3.21 -0.26 -1.59
C LEU A 87 2.02 -0.40 -2.56
N LEU A 88 2.30 -0.45 -3.86
CA LEU A 88 1.28 -0.68 -4.87
C LEU A 88 0.67 -2.08 -4.73
N LEU A 89 1.48 -3.10 -4.45
CA LEU A 89 1.02 -4.46 -4.20
C LEU A 89 0.07 -4.56 -2.99
N GLN A 90 0.33 -3.78 -1.94
CA GLN A 90 -0.42 -3.77 -0.68
C GLN A 90 -1.73 -2.96 -0.73
N SER A 91 -2.08 -2.34 -1.87
CA SER A 91 -3.34 -1.60 -1.94
C SER A 91 -4.54 -2.52 -1.68
N SER A 92 -5.35 -2.12 -0.69
CA SER A 92 -6.59 -2.82 -0.34
C SER A 92 -7.63 -2.78 -1.48
N ASP A 93 -7.49 -1.83 -2.42
CA ASP A 93 -8.35 -1.72 -3.59
C ASP A 93 -8.34 -3.00 -4.43
N TRP A 94 -7.22 -3.72 -4.49
CA TRP A 94 -7.16 -4.96 -5.28
C TRP A 94 -8.14 -6.01 -4.76
N ALA A 95 -8.14 -6.25 -3.44
CA ALA A 95 -9.06 -7.19 -2.82
C ALA A 95 -10.51 -6.72 -2.92
N PHE A 96 -10.75 -5.42 -2.74
CA PHE A 96 -12.08 -4.80 -2.87
C PHE A 96 -12.66 -4.93 -4.29
N ILE A 97 -11.86 -4.64 -5.32
CA ILE A 97 -12.26 -4.73 -6.74
C ILE A 97 -12.50 -6.20 -7.14
N MET A 98 -11.71 -7.14 -6.59
CA MET A 98 -11.94 -8.57 -6.78
C MET A 98 -13.27 -9.02 -6.15
N ASP A 99 -13.54 -8.59 -4.91
CA ASP A 99 -14.75 -8.96 -4.17
C ASP A 99 -16.03 -8.39 -4.80
N THR A 100 -16.03 -7.10 -5.11
CA THR A 100 -17.18 -6.44 -5.76
C THR A 100 -17.43 -6.91 -7.19
N GLY A 101 -16.48 -7.64 -7.80
CA GLY A 101 -16.55 -8.13 -9.17
C GLY A 101 -16.41 -7.03 -10.23
N ALA A 102 -16.35 -5.75 -9.84
CA ALA A 102 -16.19 -4.64 -10.75
C ALA A 102 -14.81 -4.72 -11.41
N VAL A 103 -14.74 -4.91 -12.74
CA VAL A 103 -13.46 -5.04 -13.47
C VAL A 103 -12.44 -6.00 -12.82
N ALA A 104 -12.88 -7.09 -12.16
CA ALA A 104 -11.99 -8.01 -11.43
C ALA A 104 -10.75 -8.48 -12.22
N PRO A 105 -10.82 -8.76 -13.55
CA PRO A 105 -9.62 -9.08 -14.34
C PRO A 105 -8.53 -8.01 -14.30
N TYR A 106 -8.91 -6.74 -14.17
CA TYR A 106 -7.98 -5.61 -14.01
C TYR A 106 -7.24 -5.70 -12.67
N ALA A 107 -7.94 -5.88 -11.55
CA ALA A 107 -7.28 -6.03 -10.24
C ALA A 107 -6.35 -7.25 -10.20
N HIS A 108 -6.78 -8.38 -10.76
CA HIS A 108 -5.93 -9.57 -10.89
C HIS A 108 -4.66 -9.27 -11.66
N LYS A 109 -4.77 -8.57 -12.80
CA LYS A 109 -3.63 -8.17 -13.61
C LYS A 109 -2.70 -7.22 -12.86
N ARG A 110 -3.25 -6.17 -12.22
CA ARG A 110 -2.45 -5.17 -11.49
C ARG A 110 -1.68 -5.79 -10.33
N PHE A 111 -2.33 -6.60 -9.50
CA PHE A 111 -1.67 -7.30 -8.40
C PHE A 111 -0.52 -8.18 -8.91
N LYS A 112 -0.75 -8.95 -9.98
CA LYS A 112 0.28 -9.80 -10.60
C LYS A 112 1.43 -8.98 -11.20
N ASP A 113 1.12 -7.89 -11.89
CA ASP A 113 2.12 -7.01 -12.49
C ASP A 113 3.07 -6.44 -11.41
N HIS A 114 2.54 -5.91 -10.30
CA HIS A 114 3.34 -5.41 -9.19
C HIS A 114 4.12 -6.54 -8.49
N THR A 115 3.52 -7.73 -8.33
CA THR A 115 4.22 -8.90 -7.78
C THR A 115 5.44 -9.29 -8.64
N VAL A 116 5.27 -9.32 -9.97
CA VAL A 116 6.33 -9.67 -10.91
C VAL A 116 7.42 -8.61 -10.93
N ARG A 117 7.07 -7.33 -10.95
CA ARG A 117 8.04 -6.23 -10.92
C ARG A 117 8.85 -6.23 -9.63
N PHE A 118 8.18 -6.32 -8.49
CA PHE A 118 8.84 -6.44 -7.19
C PHE A 118 9.80 -7.63 -7.15
N THR A 119 9.33 -8.81 -7.58
CA THR A 119 10.14 -10.03 -7.55
C THR A 119 11.38 -9.90 -8.44
N ARG A 120 11.24 -9.34 -9.65
CA ARG A 120 12.38 -9.11 -10.54
C ARG A 120 13.38 -8.09 -9.97
N LEU A 121 12.89 -7.01 -9.34
CA LEU A 121 13.75 -6.05 -8.63
C LEU A 121 14.54 -6.73 -7.52
N TRP A 122 13.87 -7.55 -6.70
CA TRP A 122 14.50 -8.32 -5.64
C TRP A 122 15.58 -9.29 -6.18
N GLU A 123 15.32 -10.00 -7.28
CA GLU A 123 16.28 -10.91 -7.91
C GLU A 123 17.51 -10.18 -8.47
N MET A 124 17.31 -9.04 -9.15
CA MET A 124 18.42 -8.22 -9.66
C MET A 124 19.26 -7.64 -8.53
N LEU A 125 18.63 -7.17 -7.46
CA LEU A 125 19.31 -6.71 -6.25
C LEU A 125 20.07 -7.86 -5.58
N GLY A 126 19.53 -9.08 -5.57
CA GLY A 126 20.18 -10.26 -5.00
C GLY A 126 21.39 -10.75 -5.79
N SER A 127 21.35 -10.64 -7.12
CA SER A 127 22.43 -11.10 -8.02
C SER A 127 23.49 -10.04 -8.33
N GLY A 128 23.20 -8.76 -8.07
CA GLY A 128 24.09 -7.63 -8.38
C GLY A 128 24.05 -7.17 -9.85
N GLY A 129 23.26 -7.84 -10.70
CA GLY A 129 23.08 -7.50 -12.12
C GLY A 129 21.81 -6.67 -12.37
N ILE A 130 21.85 -5.38 -12.06
CA ILE A 130 20.69 -4.49 -12.26
C ILE A 130 20.53 -4.14 -13.74
N ASP A 131 19.41 -4.58 -14.33
CA ASP A 131 18.96 -4.13 -15.65
C ASP A 131 18.37 -2.72 -15.55
N GLU A 132 19.18 -1.72 -15.92
CA GLU A 132 18.77 -0.31 -15.87
C GLU A 132 17.59 0.00 -16.81
N GLY A 133 17.45 -0.73 -17.92
CA GLY A 133 16.34 -0.55 -18.85
C GLY A 133 15.02 -0.96 -18.22
N PHE A 134 15.00 -2.12 -17.57
CA PHE A 134 13.82 -2.57 -16.82
C PHE A 134 13.51 -1.67 -15.61
N LEU A 135 14.54 -1.22 -14.89
CA LEU A 135 14.36 -0.28 -13.76
C LEU A 135 13.69 1.02 -14.23
N LYS A 136 14.18 1.62 -15.32
CA LYS A 136 13.59 2.85 -15.89
C LYS A 136 12.14 2.67 -16.32
N ASP A 137 11.80 1.52 -16.91
CA ASP A 137 10.43 1.20 -17.29
C ASP A 137 9.50 1.13 -16.06
N CYS A 138 9.97 0.55 -14.95
CA CYS A 138 9.22 0.53 -13.69
C CYS A 138 9.10 1.95 -13.10
N GLU A 139 10.19 2.70 -13.02
CA GLU A 139 10.20 4.09 -12.51
C GLU A 139 9.26 5.01 -13.31
N TRP A 140 9.12 4.77 -14.62
CA TRP A 140 8.20 5.51 -15.49
C TRP A 140 6.73 5.12 -15.28
N LYS A 141 6.44 3.82 -15.11
CA LYS A 141 5.06 3.32 -14.91
C LYS A 141 4.53 3.61 -13.50
N ASP A 142 5.38 3.41 -12.51
CA ASP A 142 5.03 3.32 -11.10
C ASP A 142 5.83 4.36 -10.29
N SER A 143 5.56 5.63 -10.60
CA SER A 143 6.35 6.80 -10.20
C SER A 143 5.88 7.49 -8.90
N ILE A 144 5.02 6.85 -8.10
CA ILE A 144 4.49 7.42 -6.86
C ILE A 144 5.58 7.57 -5.79
N PHE A 145 5.47 8.55 -4.91
CA PHE A 145 6.44 8.78 -3.81
C PHE A 145 7.88 8.86 -4.34
N GLN A 146 8.19 9.88 -5.13
CA GLN A 146 9.53 10.07 -5.70
C GLN A 146 10.60 10.25 -4.62
N GLU A 147 10.17 10.77 -3.46
CA GLU A 147 10.92 11.02 -2.25
C GLU A 147 11.13 9.78 -1.35
N ILE A 148 10.52 8.63 -1.69
CA ILE A 148 10.58 7.45 -0.82
C ILE A 148 12.03 7.03 -0.55
N ASP A 149 12.34 6.77 0.71
CA ASP A 149 13.52 6.03 1.12
C ASP A 149 13.08 4.60 1.49
N TYR A 150 13.58 3.60 0.78
CA TYR A 150 13.30 2.19 1.03
C TYR A 150 13.54 1.75 2.49
N ARG A 151 14.35 2.51 3.24
CA ARG A 151 14.63 2.26 4.66
C ARG A 151 13.43 2.41 5.59
N VAL A 152 12.30 2.97 5.14
CA VAL A 152 11.05 2.97 5.93
C VAL A 152 10.55 1.56 6.27
N PHE A 153 11.02 0.55 5.52
CA PHE A 153 10.72 -0.87 5.75
C PHE A 153 11.76 -1.57 6.65
N ARG A 154 12.69 -0.84 7.28
CA ARG A 154 13.62 -1.43 8.26
C ARG A 154 12.84 -1.84 9.51
N PRO A 155 12.99 -3.09 9.99
CA PRO A 155 12.39 -3.54 11.25
C PRO A 155 13.03 -2.87 12.46
#